data_AF-A0AAF1BFK8-F1
#
_entry.id   AF-A0AAF1BFK8-F1
#
_cell.length_a   1.000
_cell.length_b   1.000
_cell.length_c   1.000
_cell.angle_alpha   90.00
_cell.angle_beta   90.00
_cell.angle_gamma   90.00
#
_symmetry.space_group_name_H-M   'P 1'
#
loop_
_entity.id
_entity.type
_entity.pdbx_description
1 polymer ?
#
loop_
_entity_poly.entity_id
_entity_poly.type
_entity_poly.pdbx_seq_one_letter_code
_entity_poly.pdbx_strand_id
1 'polypeptide(L)'
;MTRIEWSASSKIHRSISHCRTTDIDSRQRPSEPQQASPPTLLQPNFFSFPLSLTTTMSFRQPLRCCRTGLQTARVNAACRAPAARAYSSQQSNPASVGKLAGLAVSSAAVAFSLTMAYNYYKRPDNVAKLDMVPNVVAIETGGENWDPVHAREQDDAQNPMRIRMATWVTNMQDHIVKGLESLEAAAPPDGEHPPATFFRDHWIRPSGGEGSSCVLSGGRVFEKAGVNVSIVEGKLSKAAQAQMRNDHDSIPLSDEPLPYFATGVSIVIHPRNPHAPTTHLNYRYFELANPKDPNGEPLAWWFGGGADLTPNYFYEEDAVHFHQMLKDACDKHDAAYYPTYKKWCDKYFYLPHRGETRGIGGIFFDDLTTSSSIHGDKKPSRDEIFEFVKSASSAFLPAYLPIVQRRHTQKYDDLQRRWQLVRRGRYVEFNLLYDRGTKFGLNIPGARVESILMSLPEVARWEYMTPLGAQGSGTREEELINVLKTTHDWIK
;
A
#
# COMPACT_ATOMS: atom_id res chain seq x y z
N MET A 1 6.56 -56.99 24.69
CA MET A 1 6.62 -57.78 25.94
C MET A 1 6.67 -56.78 27.10
N THR A 2 5.90 -57.01 28.19
CA THR A 2 6.01 -56.41 29.56
C THR A 2 6.31 -54.91 29.68
N ARG A 3 5.48 -53.98 30.19
CA ARG A 3 4.20 -53.96 30.97
C ARG A 3 4.20 -54.52 32.41
N ILE A 4 4.44 -53.64 33.40
CA ILE A 4 3.98 -53.60 34.83
C ILE A 4 4.10 -52.11 35.29
N GLU A 5 3.17 -51.37 35.90
CA GLU A 5 1.73 -51.52 36.21
C GLU A 5 1.27 -51.84 37.67
N TRP A 6 1.61 -51.00 38.66
CA TRP A 6 0.95 -50.86 40.00
C TRP A 6 0.79 -49.36 40.34
N SER A 7 -0.34 -48.75 40.73
CA SER A 7 -1.58 -49.12 41.45
C SER A 7 -1.48 -49.18 42.98
N ALA A 8 -2.08 -48.19 43.67
CA ALA A 8 -2.83 -48.37 44.93
C ALA A 8 -3.68 -47.12 45.26
N SER A 9 -4.95 -47.35 45.62
CA SER A 9 -5.87 -46.34 46.19
C SER A 9 -6.20 -46.71 47.65
N SER A 10 -6.55 -45.73 48.50
CA SER A 10 -7.92 -45.60 49.07
C SER A 10 -8.04 -44.96 50.48
N LYS A 11 -8.97 -43.98 50.56
CA LYS A 11 -9.99 -43.69 51.59
C LYS A 11 -9.81 -44.14 53.06
N ILE A 12 -10.10 -43.20 53.99
CA ILE A 12 -10.89 -43.48 55.23
C ILE A 12 -11.95 -42.36 55.45
N HIS A 13 -13.09 -42.72 56.05
CA HIS A 13 -14.31 -41.92 56.27
C HIS A 13 -14.39 -41.14 57.60
N ARG A 14 -15.19 -40.05 57.62
CA ARG A 14 -16.32 -39.71 58.55
C ARG A 14 -16.93 -38.36 58.07
N SER A 15 -18.22 -38.06 57.91
CA SER A 15 -19.56 -38.60 58.29
C SER A 15 -20.26 -37.87 59.45
N ILE A 16 -21.27 -37.02 59.10
CA ILE A 16 -22.53 -36.73 59.84
C ILE A 16 -22.38 -35.86 61.13
N SER A 17 -23.26 -34.90 61.55
CA SER A 17 -24.68 -34.53 61.28
C SER A 17 -25.08 -33.12 61.79
N HIS A 18 -26.06 -32.45 61.15
CA HIS A 18 -27.23 -31.68 61.72
C HIS A 18 -26.93 -30.44 62.64
N CYS A 19 -27.76 -29.41 62.91
CA CYS A 19 -29.08 -28.84 62.48
C CYS A 19 -29.20 -27.40 63.12
N ARG A 20 -30.21 -26.51 62.98
CA ARG A 20 -31.53 -26.45 62.30
C ARG A 20 -32.02 -24.98 62.09
N THR A 21 -32.97 -24.78 61.17
CA THR A 21 -34.13 -23.84 61.09
C THR A 21 -34.34 -22.68 62.10
N THR A 22 -34.84 -21.54 61.60
CA THR A 22 -36.29 -21.15 61.68
C THR A 22 -36.70 -20.09 60.64
N ASP A 23 -37.86 -20.29 60.02
CA ASP A 23 -38.60 -19.33 59.17
C ASP A 23 -39.36 -18.25 59.97
N ILE A 24 -39.92 -17.25 59.28
CA ILE A 24 -41.38 -17.01 59.28
C ILE A 24 -41.84 -16.22 58.02
N ASP A 25 -43.00 -16.62 57.49
CA ASP A 25 -43.69 -16.15 56.26
C ASP A 25 -44.82 -15.15 56.60
N SER A 26 -45.11 -14.18 55.72
CA SER A 26 -46.47 -13.60 55.64
C SER A 26 -46.79 -12.97 54.27
N ARG A 27 -47.57 -13.71 53.48
CA ARG A 27 -48.21 -13.42 52.18
C ARG A 27 -49.14 -12.18 52.18
N GLN A 28 -49.37 -11.56 51.01
CA GLN A 28 -50.62 -11.67 50.21
C GLN A 28 -50.60 -10.84 48.88
N ARG A 29 -51.55 -11.14 47.97
CA ARG A 29 -51.81 -10.58 46.61
C ARG A 29 -53.32 -10.17 46.54
N PRO A 30 -53.92 -9.69 45.41
CA PRO A 30 -53.48 -8.76 44.34
C PRO A 30 -54.54 -7.66 43.99
N SER A 31 -54.22 -6.72 43.08
CA SER A 31 -55.21 -6.10 42.16
C SER A 31 -54.56 -5.40 40.95
N GLU A 32 -55.08 -5.67 39.74
CA GLU A 32 -54.76 -5.06 38.43
C GLU A 32 -55.70 -3.85 38.11
N PRO A 33 -55.62 -3.18 36.93
CA PRO A 33 -54.45 -2.72 36.15
C PRO A 33 -54.60 -1.25 35.65
N GLN A 34 -53.57 -0.68 35.00
CA GLN A 34 -53.77 0.38 33.98
C GLN A 34 -52.65 0.36 32.91
N GLN A 35 -53.02 0.75 31.67
CA GLN A 35 -52.19 0.64 30.46
C GLN A 35 -51.33 1.90 30.21
N ALA A 36 -50.16 1.76 29.56
CA ALA A 36 -49.88 2.34 28.22
C ALA A 36 -48.39 2.33 27.79
N SER A 37 -48.17 1.99 26.51
CA SER A 37 -47.08 2.43 25.60
C SER A 37 -45.61 1.93 25.77
N PRO A 38 -44.96 1.43 24.69
CA PRO A 38 -43.55 1.01 24.66
C PRO A 38 -42.57 2.11 24.17
N PRO A 39 -41.24 1.95 24.35
CA PRO A 39 -40.24 2.96 23.98
C PRO A 39 -39.82 2.92 22.50
N THR A 40 -39.43 4.10 22.01
CA THR A 40 -39.14 4.43 20.60
C THR A 40 -37.76 3.97 20.12
N LEU A 41 -37.70 3.36 18.93
CA LEU A 41 -36.48 3.21 18.12
C LEU A 41 -36.30 4.44 17.22
N LEU A 42 -35.10 5.04 17.21
CA LEU A 42 -34.75 6.13 16.30
C LEU A 42 -33.88 5.64 15.15
N GLN A 43 -34.32 5.90 13.92
CA GLN A 43 -33.61 5.65 12.66
C GLN A 43 -32.77 6.87 12.22
N PRO A 44 -31.78 6.70 11.32
CA PRO A 44 -30.95 7.79 10.82
C PRO A 44 -31.67 8.67 9.79
N ASN A 45 -31.32 9.97 9.78
CA ASN A 45 -31.90 10.97 8.89
C ASN A 45 -31.50 10.78 7.42
N PHE A 46 -32.48 10.58 6.54
CA PHE A 46 -32.38 10.87 5.10
C PHE A 46 -33.18 12.13 4.77
N PHE A 47 -32.52 13.14 4.20
CA PHE A 47 -33.22 14.28 3.59
C PHE A 47 -33.67 13.91 2.17
N SER A 48 -34.97 14.05 1.90
CA SER A 48 -35.53 14.02 0.54
C SER A 48 -36.23 15.34 0.23
N PHE A 49 -35.95 15.92 -0.93
CA PHE A 49 -36.71 17.05 -1.47
C PHE A 49 -37.89 16.53 -2.32
N PRO A 50 -39.04 17.24 -2.35
CA PRO A 50 -40.28 16.74 -2.93
C PRO A 50 -40.38 16.92 -4.45
N LEU A 51 -41.27 16.13 -5.08
CA LEU A 51 -41.50 16.14 -6.53
C LEU A 51 -43.01 16.18 -6.85
N SER A 52 -43.44 17.14 -7.68
CA SER A 52 -44.76 17.27 -8.33
C SER A 52 -44.73 18.49 -9.26
N LEU A 53 -45.40 18.55 -10.42
CA LEU A 53 -46.28 17.59 -11.09
C LEU A 53 -46.28 17.89 -12.62
N THR A 54 -46.44 16.83 -13.42
CA THR A 54 -46.93 16.77 -14.82
C THR A 54 -47.06 18.03 -15.70
N THR A 55 -46.57 17.92 -16.94
CA THR A 55 -47.41 18.15 -18.14
C THR A 55 -46.98 17.22 -19.28
N THR A 56 -47.96 16.65 -19.97
CA THR A 56 -47.82 15.68 -21.06
C THR A 56 -47.54 16.34 -22.40
N MET A 57 -46.68 15.75 -23.23
CA MET A 57 -46.95 15.64 -24.67
C MET A 57 -46.16 14.49 -25.32
N SER A 58 -46.87 13.66 -26.09
CA SER A 58 -46.29 12.60 -26.93
C SER A 58 -46.34 13.07 -28.38
N PHE A 59 -45.33 12.78 -29.21
CA PHE A 59 -45.55 12.50 -30.63
C PHE A 59 -44.49 11.55 -31.21
N ARG A 60 -44.88 10.88 -32.31
CA ARG A 60 -44.24 9.69 -32.89
C ARG A 60 -43.15 10.03 -33.92
N GLN A 61 -42.24 9.08 -34.15
CA GLN A 61 -41.49 8.97 -35.42
C GLN A 61 -42.46 8.74 -36.61
N PRO A 62 -42.01 9.00 -37.84
CA PRO A 62 -41.79 7.85 -38.74
C PRO A 62 -40.55 7.94 -39.68
N LEU A 63 -40.20 6.79 -40.26
CA LEU A 63 -39.15 6.56 -41.25
C LEU A 63 -39.62 6.80 -42.71
N ARG A 64 -38.69 7.22 -43.60
CA ARG A 64 -38.49 6.87 -45.05
C ARG A 64 -37.47 7.87 -45.64
N CYS A 65 -36.36 7.55 -46.32
CA CYS A 65 -36.00 6.58 -47.39
C CYS A 65 -36.12 7.15 -48.82
N CYS A 66 -35.10 6.88 -49.67
CA CYS A 66 -34.96 7.20 -51.12
C CYS A 66 -34.60 8.66 -51.50
N ARG A 67 -33.83 8.96 -52.56
CA ARG A 67 -32.82 8.20 -53.37
C ARG A 67 -32.06 9.16 -54.32
N THR A 68 -30.83 8.78 -54.73
CA THR A 68 -30.12 9.11 -56.02
C THR A 68 -29.88 10.56 -56.48
N GLY A 69 -28.62 10.82 -56.87
CA GLY A 69 -28.23 11.92 -57.76
C GLY A 69 -26.75 11.82 -58.18
N LEU A 70 -26.43 11.06 -59.25
CA LEU A 70 -25.09 11.09 -59.86
C LEU A 70 -24.91 12.36 -60.70
N GLN A 71 -23.70 12.92 -60.72
CA GLN A 71 -23.08 13.33 -61.99
C GLN A 71 -21.55 13.40 -61.91
N THR A 72 -20.92 13.17 -63.06
CA THR A 72 -19.49 12.93 -63.27
C THR A 72 -18.80 14.10 -63.98
N ALA A 73 -17.54 14.42 -63.63
CA ALA A 73 -16.59 15.06 -64.55
C ALA A 73 -15.13 14.75 -64.17
N ARG A 74 -14.22 14.80 -65.15
CA ARG A 74 -12.82 14.36 -65.07
C ARG A 74 -11.82 15.52 -65.09
N VAL A 75 -10.74 15.39 -64.30
CA VAL A 75 -9.32 15.62 -64.66
C VAL A 75 -8.92 16.93 -65.35
N ASN A 76 -8.14 17.79 -64.67
CA ASN A 76 -6.70 17.94 -64.95
C ASN A 76 -5.92 18.75 -63.88
N ALA A 77 -4.58 18.66 -63.92
CA ALA A 77 -3.67 19.14 -62.89
C ALA A 77 -3.19 20.60 -63.04
N ALA A 78 -2.84 21.26 -61.93
CA ALA A 78 -1.69 22.18 -61.83
C ALA A 78 -1.35 22.57 -60.36
N CYS A 79 -0.06 22.77 -60.13
CA CYS A 79 0.64 23.14 -58.90
C CYS A 79 0.05 24.29 -58.04
N ARG A 80 0.07 24.13 -56.70
CA ARG A 80 0.79 25.03 -55.75
C ARG A 80 0.67 24.52 -54.30
N ALA A 81 1.79 24.56 -53.57
CA ALA A 81 1.85 24.28 -52.13
C ALA A 81 1.94 25.58 -51.30
N PRO A 82 1.56 25.57 -50.00
CA PRO A 82 1.92 26.60 -49.06
C PRO A 82 2.95 26.13 -48.00
N ALA A 83 4.13 26.74 -48.08
CA ALA A 83 5.10 27.05 -47.02
C ALA A 83 5.06 26.30 -45.65
N ALA A 84 6.11 25.52 -45.38
CA ALA A 84 6.68 25.36 -44.05
C ALA A 84 7.92 26.27 -43.91
N ARG A 85 8.09 26.96 -42.77
CA ARG A 85 9.26 27.82 -42.51
C ARG A 85 10.41 26.99 -41.92
N ALA A 86 11.60 27.14 -42.50
CA ALA A 86 12.82 26.48 -42.05
C ALA A 86 13.49 27.22 -40.88
N TYR A 87 14.34 26.51 -40.13
CA TYR A 87 15.54 27.10 -39.53
C TYR A 87 16.76 26.24 -39.87
N SER A 88 17.88 26.93 -40.06
CA SER A 88 19.08 26.43 -40.75
C SER A 88 20.05 25.69 -39.83
N SER A 89 20.60 24.57 -40.31
CA SER A 89 21.80 23.95 -39.76
C SER A 89 23.05 24.63 -40.31
N GLN A 90 23.98 25.04 -39.44
CA GLN A 90 25.38 25.29 -39.83
C GLN A 90 26.33 24.46 -38.97
N GLN A 91 27.14 23.64 -39.64
CA GLN A 91 28.34 23.04 -39.08
C GLN A 91 29.50 24.05 -39.12
N SER A 92 30.35 24.04 -38.10
CA SER A 92 31.70 24.57 -38.17
C SER A 92 32.68 23.60 -37.48
N ASN A 93 33.87 23.46 -38.05
CA ASN A 93 34.91 22.55 -37.57
C ASN A 93 35.82 23.24 -36.52
N PRO A 94 36.61 22.49 -35.75
CA PRO A 94 37.15 22.96 -34.48
C PRO A 94 38.43 23.80 -34.59
N ALA A 95 38.62 24.69 -33.61
CA ALA A 95 39.90 25.34 -33.32
C ALA A 95 40.21 25.23 -31.82
N SER A 96 41.46 24.94 -31.49
CA SER A 96 41.93 24.64 -30.13
C SER A 96 42.35 25.90 -29.35
N VAL A 97 41.79 26.14 -28.16
CA VAL A 97 42.40 27.05 -27.15
C VAL A 97 42.12 26.58 -25.72
N GLY A 98 43.19 26.48 -24.92
CA GLY A 98 43.23 26.96 -23.53
C GLY A 98 42.59 26.14 -22.41
N LYS A 99 43.45 25.57 -21.55
CA LYS A 99 43.09 25.17 -20.17
C LYS A 99 42.68 26.40 -19.35
N LEU A 100 41.46 26.48 -18.82
CA LEU A 100 41.07 27.25 -17.60
C LEU A 100 39.56 27.10 -17.29
N ALA A 101 39.12 25.91 -16.86
CA ALA A 101 37.73 25.65 -16.45
C ALA A 101 37.64 24.61 -15.32
N GLY A 102 38.35 24.86 -14.21
CA GLY A 102 38.40 23.93 -13.08
C GLY A 102 38.63 24.65 -11.76
N LEU A 103 37.65 25.46 -11.32
CA LEU A 103 37.59 26.06 -9.97
C LEU A 103 36.25 26.77 -9.62
N ALA A 104 35.32 26.94 -10.56
CA ALA A 104 34.10 27.73 -10.34
C ALA A 104 32.84 26.94 -9.90
N VAL A 105 32.88 25.60 -9.91
CA VAL A 105 31.69 24.75 -9.60
C VAL A 105 31.64 24.34 -8.12
N SER A 106 32.78 24.32 -7.42
CA SER A 106 32.87 23.90 -6.02
C SER A 106 32.35 24.95 -5.03
N SER A 107 32.55 26.25 -5.30
CA SER A 107 32.18 27.32 -4.37
C SER A 107 30.66 27.49 -4.21
N ALA A 108 29.88 27.35 -5.28
CA ALA A 108 28.42 27.44 -5.22
C ALA A 108 27.79 26.25 -4.45
N ALA A 109 28.27 25.03 -4.69
CA ALA A 109 27.83 23.83 -3.98
C ALA A 109 28.18 23.87 -2.48
N VAL A 110 29.39 24.33 -2.15
CA VAL A 110 29.83 24.52 -0.75
C VAL A 110 29.07 25.66 -0.08
N ALA A 111 28.84 26.79 -0.75
CA ALA A 111 28.03 27.89 -0.20
C ALA A 111 26.57 27.49 0.02
N PHE A 112 25.96 26.74 -0.90
CA PHE A 112 24.61 26.20 -0.73
C PHE A 112 24.55 25.21 0.44
N SER A 113 25.51 24.28 0.54
CA SER A 113 25.61 23.32 1.64
C SER A 113 25.82 24.01 3.00
N LEU A 114 26.69 25.02 3.06
CA LEU A 114 26.91 25.83 4.27
C LEU A 114 25.68 26.67 4.63
N THR A 115 24.95 27.20 3.65
CA THR A 115 23.70 27.95 3.88
C THR A 115 22.59 27.04 4.38
N MET A 116 22.47 25.83 3.81
CA MET A 116 21.55 24.80 4.29
C MET A 116 21.91 24.35 5.71
N ALA A 117 23.18 24.07 5.99
CA ALA A 117 23.66 23.74 7.34
C ALA A 117 23.41 24.89 8.33
N TYR A 118 23.70 26.14 7.95
CA TYR A 118 23.43 27.32 8.80
C TYR A 118 21.94 27.49 9.11
N ASN A 119 21.07 27.36 8.11
CA ASN A 119 19.61 27.45 8.30
C ASN A 119 19.03 26.23 9.04
N TYR A 120 19.69 25.08 8.97
CA TYR A 120 19.37 23.88 9.75
C TYR A 120 19.73 24.07 11.24
N TYR A 121 20.95 24.53 11.53
CA TYR A 121 21.44 24.78 12.89
C TYR A 121 20.81 26.00 13.60
N LYS A 122 20.23 26.95 12.85
CA LYS A 122 19.63 28.19 13.41
C LYS A 122 18.12 28.09 13.68
N ARG A 123 17.55 26.88 13.76
CA ARG A 123 16.15 26.69 14.20
C ARG A 123 16.02 26.97 15.70
N PRO A 124 14.89 27.54 16.17
CA PRO A 124 14.68 27.75 17.60
C PRO A 124 14.60 26.40 18.34
N ASP A 125 15.37 26.25 19.42
CA ASP A 125 15.63 25.01 20.18
C ASP A 125 14.39 24.39 20.89
N ASN A 126 13.18 24.85 20.61
CA ASN A 126 11.94 24.32 21.21
C ASN A 126 11.46 23.02 20.52
N VAL A 127 12.30 22.35 19.73
CA VAL A 127 12.04 21.02 19.16
C VAL A 127 12.86 20.01 19.96
N ALA A 128 12.16 19.11 20.67
CA ALA A 128 12.81 17.96 21.27
C ALA A 128 13.58 17.22 20.16
N LYS A 129 14.91 17.14 20.31
CA LYS A 129 15.78 16.43 19.38
C LYS A 129 15.53 14.94 19.59
N LEU A 130 14.55 14.40 18.88
CA LEU A 130 14.58 13.01 18.45
C LEU A 130 15.94 12.80 17.79
N ASP A 131 16.62 11.69 18.12
CA ASP A 131 17.91 11.39 17.50
C ASP A 131 17.71 11.32 15.98
N MET A 132 18.25 12.32 15.27
CA MET A 132 18.28 12.36 13.81
C MET A 132 18.80 11.01 13.32
N VAL A 133 18.04 10.36 12.43
CA VAL A 133 18.45 9.05 11.92
C VAL A 133 19.87 9.18 11.33
N PRO A 134 20.86 8.40 11.83
CA PRO A 134 22.21 8.45 11.28
C PRO A 134 22.17 8.14 9.80
N ASN A 135 23.05 8.76 9.00
CA ASN A 135 23.18 8.49 7.56
C ASN A 135 23.16 6.98 7.30
N VAL A 136 22.05 6.46 6.78
CA VAL A 136 21.84 5.02 6.64
C VAL A 136 22.78 4.52 5.55
N VAL A 137 23.79 3.73 5.94
CA VAL A 137 24.78 3.19 5.01
C VAL A 137 24.14 2.01 4.26
N ALA A 138 23.73 2.25 3.03
CA ALA A 138 23.24 1.22 2.11
C ALA A 138 24.21 0.03 2.02
N ILE A 139 23.72 -1.18 2.28
CA ILE A 139 24.54 -2.40 2.10
C ILE A 139 24.52 -2.80 0.61
N GLU A 140 25.69 -2.79 -0.02
CA GLU A 140 25.87 -3.47 -1.30
C GLU A 140 25.88 -4.99 -1.10
N THR A 141 24.75 -5.64 -1.35
CA THR A 141 24.58 -7.12 -1.29
C THR A 141 25.43 -7.93 -2.30
N GLY A 142 26.50 -7.39 -2.88
CA GLY A 142 27.53 -8.10 -3.66
C GLY A 142 27.11 -8.85 -4.94
N GLY A 143 25.81 -8.94 -5.25
CA GLY A 143 25.29 -9.90 -6.23
C GLY A 143 24.89 -11.26 -5.62
N GLU A 144 24.93 -11.40 -4.29
CA GLU A 144 24.47 -12.59 -3.58
C GLU A 144 22.94 -12.62 -3.43
N ASN A 145 22.38 -13.84 -3.30
CA ASN A 145 20.98 -14.01 -2.94
C ASN A 145 20.76 -13.42 -1.54
N TRP A 146 19.76 -12.55 -1.40
CA TRP A 146 19.46 -11.91 -0.13
C TRP A 146 18.88 -12.91 0.86
N ASP A 147 19.70 -13.27 1.85
CA ASP A 147 19.24 -13.89 3.07
C ASP A 147 18.77 -12.78 4.04
N PRO A 148 17.54 -12.87 4.59
CA PRO A 148 17.11 -12.05 5.72
C PRO A 148 18.09 -12.08 6.90
N VAL A 149 18.92 -13.12 7.04
CA VAL A 149 20.02 -13.20 8.01
C VAL A 149 21.12 -12.17 7.74
N HIS A 150 21.53 -11.94 6.49
CA HIS A 150 22.54 -10.91 6.17
C HIS A 150 21.97 -9.49 6.31
N ALA A 151 20.66 -9.32 6.14
CA ALA A 151 19.99 -8.05 6.47
C ALA A 151 19.94 -7.76 7.99
N ARG A 152 20.29 -8.71 8.86
CA ARG A 152 20.47 -8.47 10.31
C ARG A 152 21.82 -7.81 10.64
N GLU A 153 22.77 -7.75 9.71
CA GLU A 153 24.15 -7.28 9.99
C GLU A 153 24.27 -5.77 10.27
N GLN A 154 23.17 -5.02 10.18
CA GLN A 154 23.05 -3.63 10.68
C GLN A 154 21.98 -3.45 11.77
N ASP A 155 21.29 -4.52 12.19
CA ASP A 155 20.22 -4.45 13.19
C ASP A 155 20.77 -4.56 14.62
N ASP A 156 21.52 -3.54 15.06
CA ASP A 156 21.98 -3.46 16.44
C ASP A 156 20.80 -3.18 17.39
N ALA A 157 20.50 -4.14 18.27
CA ALA A 157 19.44 -4.06 19.26
C ALA A 157 19.65 -2.97 20.32
N GLN A 158 20.85 -2.38 20.43
CA GLN A 158 21.10 -1.21 21.28
C GLN A 158 20.54 0.09 20.68
N ASN A 159 20.27 0.12 19.36
CA ASN A 159 19.69 1.29 18.71
C ASN A 159 18.17 1.40 18.98
N PRO A 160 17.62 2.62 19.10
CA PRO A 160 16.18 2.84 19.15
C PRO A 160 15.47 2.24 17.93
N MET A 161 14.23 1.77 18.11
CA MET A 161 13.46 1.08 17.05
C MET A 161 13.26 1.95 15.78
N ARG A 162 13.15 3.27 15.94
CA ARG A 162 13.17 4.24 14.82
C ARG A 162 14.36 4.05 13.87
N ILE A 163 15.57 3.87 14.41
CA ILE A 163 16.80 3.70 13.64
C ILE A 163 16.82 2.33 12.97
N ARG A 164 16.51 1.28 13.75
CA ARG A 164 16.50 -0.11 13.30
C ARG A 164 15.53 -0.33 12.13
N MET A 165 14.32 0.23 12.21
CA MET A 165 13.37 0.19 11.11
C MET A 165 13.79 1.06 9.92
N ALA A 166 14.33 2.27 10.13
CA ALA A 166 14.79 3.14 9.03
C ALA A 166 15.90 2.47 8.20
N THR A 167 16.84 1.82 8.88
CA THR A 167 17.89 0.99 8.27
C THR A 167 17.29 -0.19 7.50
N TRP A 168 16.36 -0.93 8.10
CA TRP A 168 15.68 -2.05 7.44
C TRP A 168 14.99 -1.66 6.13
N VAL A 169 14.16 -0.61 6.15
CA VAL A 169 13.39 -0.21 4.96
C VAL A 169 14.28 0.33 3.84
N THR A 170 15.42 0.94 4.17
CA THR A 170 16.40 1.44 3.20
C THR A 170 17.11 0.27 2.50
N ASN A 171 17.64 -0.69 3.28
CA ASN A 171 18.25 -1.91 2.72
C ASN A 171 17.24 -2.74 1.90
N MET A 172 15.97 -2.78 2.33
CA MET A 172 14.90 -3.43 1.60
C MET A 172 14.59 -2.74 0.25
N GLN A 173 14.61 -1.39 0.20
CA GLN A 173 14.50 -0.67 -1.08
C GLN A 173 15.61 -1.07 -2.04
N ASP A 174 16.86 -1.08 -1.58
CA ASP A 174 18.00 -1.44 -2.43
C ASP A 174 17.92 -2.86 -2.95
N HIS A 175 17.54 -3.81 -2.09
CA HIS A 175 17.41 -5.19 -2.52
C HIS A 175 16.27 -5.38 -3.53
N ILE A 176 15.11 -4.74 -3.33
CA ILE A 176 13.99 -4.82 -4.25
C ILE A 176 14.29 -4.15 -5.59
N VAL A 177 14.92 -2.97 -5.58
CA VAL A 177 15.38 -2.30 -6.81
C VAL A 177 16.31 -3.23 -7.60
N LYS A 178 17.35 -3.80 -6.96
CA LYS A 178 18.28 -4.75 -7.61
C LYS A 178 17.57 -5.99 -8.16
N GLY A 179 16.61 -6.56 -7.42
CA GLY A 179 15.85 -7.75 -7.86
C GLY A 179 14.97 -7.46 -9.08
N LEU A 180 14.34 -6.28 -9.14
CA LEU A 180 13.53 -5.85 -10.27
C LEU A 180 14.40 -5.50 -11.49
N GLU A 181 15.51 -4.77 -11.30
CA GLU A 181 16.46 -4.44 -12.38
C GLU A 181 17.11 -5.69 -12.97
N SER A 182 17.41 -6.70 -12.15
CA SER A 182 17.95 -7.98 -12.62
C SER A 182 16.97 -8.70 -13.56
N LEU A 183 15.67 -8.70 -13.23
CA LEU A 183 14.64 -9.29 -14.09
C LEU A 183 14.39 -8.46 -15.35
N GLU A 184 14.37 -7.13 -15.23
CA GLU A 184 14.20 -6.19 -16.34
C GLU A 184 15.37 -6.25 -17.33
N ALA A 185 16.61 -6.43 -16.86
CA ALA A 185 17.79 -6.62 -17.69
C ALA A 185 17.80 -8.00 -18.38
N ALA A 186 17.49 -9.07 -17.64
CA ALA A 186 17.50 -10.44 -18.14
C ALA A 186 16.37 -10.76 -19.14
N ALA A 187 15.32 -9.94 -19.18
CA ALA A 187 14.22 -10.11 -20.13
C ALA A 187 14.70 -10.08 -21.59
N PRO A 188 14.08 -10.87 -22.50
CA PRO A 188 14.40 -10.82 -23.92
C PRO A 188 14.01 -9.47 -24.54
N PRO A 189 14.68 -9.00 -25.61
CA PRO A 189 14.22 -7.85 -26.38
C PRO A 189 12.84 -8.11 -27.00
N ASP A 190 11.92 -7.15 -26.87
CA ASP A 190 10.59 -7.19 -27.49
C ASP A 190 10.53 -6.42 -28.83
N GLY A 191 11.55 -5.58 -29.10
CA GLY A 191 11.66 -4.75 -30.30
C GLY A 191 11.03 -3.36 -30.17
N GLU A 192 10.37 -3.05 -29.05
CA GLU A 192 9.64 -1.80 -28.82
C GLU A 192 10.19 -1.01 -27.62
N HIS A 193 10.56 -1.69 -26.53
CA HIS A 193 10.97 -1.08 -25.28
C HIS A 193 12.42 -1.46 -24.92
N PRO A 194 13.26 -0.53 -24.42
CA PRO A 194 14.57 -0.86 -23.88
C PRO A 194 14.45 -1.41 -22.45
N PRO A 195 15.48 -2.13 -21.93
CA PRO A 195 15.60 -2.33 -20.49
C PRO A 195 15.66 -0.97 -19.79
N ALA A 196 14.86 -0.80 -18.74
CA ALA A 196 14.89 0.38 -17.88
C ALA A 196 15.64 0.11 -16.57
N THR A 197 16.15 1.17 -15.95
CA THR A 197 16.75 1.18 -14.61
C THR A 197 16.01 2.17 -13.72
N PHE A 198 16.11 2.04 -12.40
CA PHE A 198 15.47 2.97 -11.47
C PHE A 198 16.21 4.30 -11.44
N PHE A 199 15.49 5.38 -11.72
CA PHE A 199 15.90 6.73 -11.32
C PHE A 199 15.75 6.87 -9.81
N ARG A 200 16.83 7.28 -9.13
CA ARG A 200 16.88 7.43 -7.67
C ARG A 200 16.90 8.92 -7.32
N ASP A 201 15.84 9.40 -6.66
CA ASP A 201 15.71 10.77 -6.18
C ASP A 201 15.69 10.81 -4.66
N HIS A 202 16.82 11.21 -4.06
CA HIS A 202 16.90 11.51 -2.63
C HIS A 202 16.45 12.95 -2.37
N TRP A 203 15.54 13.13 -1.41
CA TRP A 203 14.95 14.42 -1.07
C TRP A 203 14.90 14.66 0.43
N ILE A 204 14.96 15.93 0.82
CA ILE A 204 14.86 16.40 2.21
C ILE A 204 13.66 17.34 2.30
N ARG A 205 12.83 17.20 3.34
CA ARG A 205 11.68 18.08 3.57
C ARG A 205 12.10 19.34 4.31
N PRO A 206 11.60 20.53 3.91
CA PRO A 206 11.77 21.75 4.70
C PRO A 206 11.22 21.66 6.12
N SER A 207 10.24 20.78 6.39
CA SER A 207 9.71 20.56 7.74
C SER A 207 10.64 19.75 8.67
N GLY A 208 11.59 18.99 8.11
CA GLY A 208 12.26 17.89 8.79
C GLY A 208 11.89 16.55 8.15
N GLY A 209 12.81 15.58 8.22
CA GLY A 209 12.73 14.29 7.55
C GLY A 209 13.20 14.29 6.09
N GLU A 210 13.40 13.09 5.56
CA GLU A 210 13.97 12.80 4.25
C GLU A 210 13.29 11.59 3.59
N GLY A 211 13.74 11.24 2.39
CA GLY A 211 13.36 10.00 1.73
C GLY A 211 14.10 9.77 0.42
N SER A 212 13.89 8.58 -0.12
CA SER A 212 14.45 8.12 -1.38
C SER A 212 13.31 7.59 -2.25
N SER A 213 13.04 8.25 -3.36
CA SER A 213 12.08 7.77 -4.37
C SER A 213 12.85 7.06 -5.47
N CYS A 214 12.74 5.73 -5.55
CA CYS A 214 13.26 4.97 -6.68
C CYS A 214 12.10 4.74 -7.66
N VAL A 215 12.19 5.25 -8.89
CA VAL A 215 11.15 5.08 -9.93
C VAL A 215 11.75 4.57 -11.24
N LEU A 216 11.16 3.51 -11.78
CA LEU A 216 11.42 2.97 -13.11
C LEU A 216 10.16 3.18 -13.96
N SER A 217 10.35 3.67 -15.19
CA SER A 217 9.27 3.94 -16.16
C SER A 217 9.71 3.50 -17.56
N GLY A 218 8.76 3.06 -18.38
CA GLY A 218 9.00 2.70 -19.79
C GLY A 218 9.76 1.38 -20.04
N GLY A 219 10.00 0.55 -19.02
CA GLY A 219 10.71 -0.73 -19.17
C GLY A 219 9.93 -1.81 -19.93
N ARG A 220 10.61 -2.89 -20.31
CA ARG A 220 10.07 -4.07 -21.01
C ARG A 220 9.20 -4.93 -20.11
N VAL A 221 9.69 -5.27 -18.91
CA VAL A 221 8.95 -6.08 -17.93
C VAL A 221 8.04 -5.18 -17.12
N PHE A 222 8.60 -4.09 -16.59
CA PHE A 222 7.91 -3.14 -15.74
C PHE A 222 7.61 -1.87 -16.53
N GLU A 223 6.33 -1.65 -16.84
CA GLU A 223 5.92 -0.41 -17.50
C GLU A 223 6.07 0.77 -16.55
N LYS A 224 5.73 0.58 -15.28
CA LYS A 224 6.11 1.49 -14.20
C LYS A 224 6.30 0.72 -12.90
N ALA A 225 7.35 1.04 -12.16
CA ALA A 225 7.57 0.55 -10.82
C ALA A 225 8.09 1.69 -9.95
N GLY A 226 7.66 1.76 -8.70
CA GLY A 226 8.30 2.63 -7.73
C GLY A 226 8.44 1.95 -6.38
N VAL A 227 9.59 2.21 -5.75
CA VAL A 227 10.02 1.68 -4.47
C VAL A 227 10.45 2.90 -3.65
N ASN A 228 9.55 3.44 -2.83
CA ASN A 228 9.78 4.69 -2.11
C ASN A 228 10.04 4.41 -0.62
N VAL A 229 11.11 4.97 -0.08
CA VAL A 229 11.39 5.04 1.36
C VAL A 229 11.16 6.46 1.84
N SER A 230 10.65 6.60 3.05
CA SER A 230 10.52 7.88 3.74
C SER A 230 10.89 7.73 5.20
N ILE A 231 11.59 8.72 5.75
CA ILE A 231 12.02 8.82 7.14
C ILE A 231 11.59 10.22 7.58
N VAL A 232 10.40 10.34 8.15
CA VAL A 232 9.74 11.63 8.38
C VAL A 232 9.62 11.90 9.87
N GLU A 233 10.08 13.08 10.26
CA GLU A 233 9.98 13.60 11.62
C GLU A 233 9.15 14.88 11.64
N GLY A 234 8.50 15.16 12.76
CA GLY A 234 7.78 16.42 12.93
C GLY A 234 7.09 16.51 14.27
N LYS A 235 6.06 17.36 14.34
CA LYS A 235 5.19 17.49 15.52
C LYS A 235 3.73 17.40 15.11
N LEU A 236 2.96 16.57 15.81
CA LEU A 236 1.50 16.55 15.70
C LEU A 236 0.92 17.72 16.51
N SER A 237 0.27 18.65 15.82
CA SER A 237 -0.59 19.65 16.48
C SER A 237 -1.76 18.96 17.20
N LYS A 238 -2.38 19.63 18.18
CA LYS A 238 -3.58 19.12 18.88
C LYS A 238 -4.69 18.67 17.90
N ALA A 239 -4.87 19.40 16.79
CA ALA A 239 -5.82 19.03 15.74
C ALA A 239 -5.41 17.74 14.99
N ALA A 240 -4.13 17.57 14.67
CA ALA A 240 -3.61 16.35 14.06
C ALA A 240 -3.69 15.14 15.01
N GLN A 241 -3.40 15.34 16.31
CA GLN A 241 -3.58 14.30 17.34
C GLN A 241 -5.04 13.84 17.40
N ALA A 242 -5.99 14.78 17.46
CA ALA A 242 -7.42 14.47 17.46
C ALA A 242 -7.90 13.80 16.15
N GLN A 243 -7.35 14.21 15.00
CA GLN A 243 -7.67 13.57 13.72
C GLN A 243 -7.15 12.13 13.66
N MET A 244 -5.89 11.89 14.01
CA MET A 244 -5.27 10.56 13.95
C MET A 244 -5.87 9.60 14.97
N ARG A 245 -6.32 10.09 16.14
CA ARG A 245 -7.00 9.28 17.14
C ARG A 245 -8.27 8.57 16.61
N ASN A 246 -8.93 9.10 15.57
CA ASN A 246 -10.10 8.43 14.98
C ASN A 246 -9.78 7.05 14.37
N ASP A 247 -8.53 6.84 13.93
CA ASP A 247 -8.03 5.56 13.43
C ASP A 247 -7.09 4.88 14.45
N HIS A 248 -6.47 5.64 15.37
CA HIS A 248 -5.37 5.20 16.24
C HIS A 248 -5.61 5.58 17.73
N ASP A 249 -6.42 4.81 18.46
CA ASP A 249 -6.85 5.10 19.84
C ASP A 249 -5.70 5.33 20.84
N SER A 250 -4.51 4.76 20.59
CA SER A 250 -3.33 4.89 21.44
C SER A 250 -2.73 6.31 21.49
N ILE A 251 -3.10 7.20 20.57
CA ILE A 251 -2.56 8.57 20.51
C ILE A 251 -3.07 9.40 21.70
N PRO A 252 -2.21 9.88 22.62
CA PRO A 252 -2.65 10.77 23.69
C PRO A 252 -3.06 12.13 23.14
N LEU A 253 -4.08 12.74 23.75
CA LEU A 253 -4.43 14.14 23.51
C LEU A 253 -3.65 15.03 24.46
N SER A 254 -2.89 15.96 23.88
CA SER A 254 -2.07 16.95 24.57
C SER A 254 -2.39 18.34 24.01
N ASP A 255 -2.34 19.36 24.89
CA ASP A 255 -2.36 20.76 24.43
C ASP A 255 -1.05 21.13 23.71
N GLU A 256 0.07 20.55 24.16
CA GLU A 256 1.38 20.71 23.53
C GLU A 256 1.53 19.83 22.29
N PRO A 257 2.20 20.31 21.21
CA PRO A 257 2.50 19.50 20.04
C PRO A 257 3.47 18.35 20.35
N LEU A 258 3.06 17.12 20.06
CA LEU A 258 3.85 15.91 20.34
C LEU A 258 4.82 15.62 19.19
N PRO A 259 6.13 15.42 19.44
CA PRO A 259 7.06 14.99 18.41
C PRO A 259 6.70 13.58 17.91
N TYR A 260 6.77 13.37 16.60
CA TYR A 260 6.55 12.06 15.98
C TYR A 260 7.69 11.69 15.05
N PHE A 261 7.90 10.40 14.92
CA PHE A 261 8.73 9.77 13.91
C PHE A 261 7.88 8.77 13.12
N ALA A 262 8.03 8.75 11.80
CA ALA A 262 7.35 7.84 10.89
C ALA A 262 8.31 7.38 9.79
N THR A 263 8.54 6.08 9.67
CA THR A 263 9.33 5.54 8.55
C THR A 263 8.62 4.37 7.89
N GLY A 264 8.91 4.15 6.60
CA GLY A 264 8.40 3.00 5.89
C GLY A 264 8.91 2.90 4.46
N VAL A 265 8.73 1.71 3.90
CA VAL A 265 8.83 1.45 2.45
C VAL A 265 7.42 1.33 1.87
N SER A 266 7.20 1.92 0.70
CA SER A 266 5.95 1.85 -0.06
C SER A 266 6.25 1.55 -1.53
N ILE A 267 5.60 0.53 -2.07
CA ILE A 267 5.92 -0.07 -3.37
C ILE A 267 4.65 -0.25 -4.16
N VAL A 268 4.69 0.16 -5.43
CA VAL A 268 3.69 -0.23 -6.44
C VAL A 268 4.42 -0.59 -7.73
N ILE A 269 4.04 -1.73 -8.31
CA ILE A 269 4.65 -2.23 -9.54
C ILE A 269 3.54 -2.58 -10.52
N HIS A 270 3.63 -2.02 -11.72
CA HIS A 270 2.74 -2.27 -12.85
C HIS A 270 3.54 -2.91 -14.00
N PRO A 271 3.52 -4.25 -14.12
CA PRO A 271 4.10 -4.92 -15.28
C PRO A 271 3.47 -4.45 -16.60
N ARG A 272 4.25 -4.48 -17.68
CA ARG A 272 3.78 -4.18 -19.04
C ARG A 272 2.82 -5.26 -19.54
N ASN A 273 3.21 -6.53 -19.38
CA ASN A 273 2.43 -7.67 -19.84
C ASN A 273 1.10 -7.84 -19.05
N PRO A 274 -0.09 -7.95 -19.71
CA PRO A 274 -1.37 -8.19 -19.06
C PRO A 274 -1.42 -9.41 -18.14
N HIS A 275 -0.66 -10.47 -18.45
CA HIS A 275 -0.61 -11.70 -17.67
C HIS A 275 0.16 -11.56 -16.36
N ALA A 276 1.04 -10.55 -16.25
CA ALA A 276 1.77 -10.27 -15.02
C ALA A 276 0.95 -9.31 -14.12
N PRO A 277 0.70 -9.68 -12.85
CA PRO A 277 -0.16 -8.91 -11.95
C PRO A 277 0.52 -7.62 -11.50
N THR A 278 -0.27 -6.57 -11.27
CA THR A 278 0.17 -5.43 -10.44
C THR A 278 0.34 -5.92 -8.99
N THR A 279 1.30 -5.37 -8.25
CA THR A 279 1.40 -5.61 -6.80
C THR A 279 1.64 -4.31 -6.05
N HIS A 280 1.24 -4.31 -4.78
CA HIS A 280 1.52 -3.27 -3.82
C HIS A 280 2.09 -3.87 -2.53
N LEU A 281 2.99 -3.13 -1.89
CA LEU A 281 3.52 -3.45 -0.57
C LEU A 281 3.72 -2.16 0.22
N ASN A 282 3.40 -2.22 1.51
CA ASN A 282 3.77 -1.19 2.47
C ASN A 282 4.26 -1.86 3.76
N TYR A 283 5.35 -1.38 4.34
CA TYR A 283 5.72 -1.69 5.73
C TYR A 283 6.24 -0.42 6.39
N ARG A 284 5.69 -0.09 7.56
CA ARG A 284 5.90 1.17 8.26
C ARG A 284 5.96 0.99 9.77
N TYR A 285 6.66 1.91 10.42
CA TYR A 285 6.69 2.10 11.86
C TYR A 285 6.39 3.57 12.17
N PHE A 286 5.66 3.79 13.26
CA PHE A 286 5.35 5.11 13.78
C PHE A 286 5.59 5.14 15.29
N GLU A 287 6.17 6.21 15.80
CA GLU A 287 6.27 6.48 17.24
C GLU A 287 6.00 7.95 17.58
N LEU A 288 5.36 8.18 18.74
CA LEU A 288 5.29 9.48 19.40
C LEU A 288 6.33 9.52 20.51
N ALA A 289 7.31 10.40 20.35
CA ALA A 289 8.35 10.60 21.35
C ALA A 289 7.74 11.14 22.64
N ASN A 290 8.27 10.73 23.79
CA ASN A 290 8.00 11.40 25.04
C ASN A 290 8.80 12.71 25.10
N PRO A 291 8.17 13.91 25.15
CA PRO A 291 8.90 15.17 25.18
C PRO A 291 9.80 15.35 26.40
N LYS A 292 9.57 14.58 27.47
CA LYS A 292 10.35 14.59 28.72
C LYS A 292 11.52 13.60 28.69
N ASP A 293 11.47 12.62 27.80
CA ASP A 293 12.51 11.60 27.62
C ASP A 293 12.50 11.11 26.16
N PRO A 294 13.13 11.85 25.22
CA PRO A 294 13.08 11.53 23.79
C PRO A 294 13.76 10.20 23.42
N ASN A 295 14.60 9.66 24.31
CA ASN A 295 15.41 8.47 24.07
C ASN A 295 14.97 7.28 24.96
N GLY A 296 14.01 7.47 25.86
CA GLY A 296 13.28 6.42 26.55
C GLY A 296 12.09 5.88 25.75
N GLU A 297 11.13 5.27 26.44
CA GLU A 297 9.97 4.64 25.79
C GLU A 297 9.01 5.68 25.16
N PRO A 298 8.59 5.49 23.90
CA PRO A 298 7.63 6.37 23.24
C PRO A 298 6.24 6.29 23.87
N LEU A 299 5.50 7.41 23.82
CA LEU A 299 4.15 7.54 24.38
C LEU A 299 3.14 6.62 23.71
N ALA A 300 3.32 6.39 22.41
CA ALA A 300 2.59 5.43 21.61
C ALA A 300 3.48 5.05 20.42
N TRP A 301 3.37 3.82 19.95
CA TRP A 301 4.07 3.33 18.77
C TRP A 301 3.28 2.19 18.15
N TRP A 302 3.44 1.97 16.85
CA TRP A 302 2.91 0.78 16.18
C TRP A 302 3.65 0.46 14.89
N PHE A 303 3.54 -0.78 14.46
CA PHE A 303 3.83 -1.19 13.09
C PHE A 303 2.54 -1.30 12.29
N GLY A 304 2.66 -1.07 10.99
CA GLY A 304 1.60 -1.34 10.02
C GLY A 304 2.22 -1.83 8.71
N GLY A 305 1.45 -2.54 7.90
CA GLY A 305 1.96 -3.00 6.62
C GLY A 305 1.15 -4.10 5.96
N GLY A 306 1.78 -4.73 4.98
CA GLY A 306 1.21 -5.80 4.18
C GLY A 306 1.69 -5.77 2.73
N ALA A 307 1.25 -6.76 1.97
CA ALA A 307 1.45 -6.88 0.53
C ALA A 307 0.22 -7.50 -0.10
N ASP A 308 -0.15 -7.06 -1.31
CA ASP A 308 -1.32 -7.55 -2.05
C ASP A 308 -1.07 -7.66 -3.56
N LEU A 309 -1.83 -8.55 -4.20
CA LEU A 309 -1.69 -8.89 -5.61
C LEU A 309 -2.95 -8.54 -6.42
N THR A 310 -2.76 -7.79 -7.50
CA THR A 310 -3.81 -7.29 -8.40
C THR A 310 -3.60 -7.81 -9.83
N PRO A 311 -4.07 -9.04 -10.13
CA PRO A 311 -4.02 -9.61 -11.47
C PRO A 311 -4.99 -8.94 -12.46
N ASN A 312 -4.65 -9.00 -13.76
CA ASN A 312 -5.59 -8.72 -14.85
C ASN A 312 -6.20 -10.01 -15.43
N TYR A 313 -5.51 -11.14 -15.28
CA TYR A 313 -6.03 -12.48 -15.57
C TYR A 313 -5.80 -13.38 -14.38
N PHE A 314 -6.80 -14.17 -14.02
CA PHE A 314 -6.70 -15.08 -12.89
C PHE A 314 -5.81 -16.30 -13.26
N TYR A 315 -4.97 -16.69 -12.30
CA TYR A 315 -4.08 -17.84 -12.33
C TYR A 315 -4.06 -18.40 -10.89
N GLU A 316 -4.69 -19.55 -10.65
CA GLU A 316 -4.79 -20.14 -9.30
C GLU A 316 -3.41 -20.43 -8.72
N GLU A 317 -2.47 -20.88 -9.56
CA GLU A 317 -1.10 -21.18 -9.15
C GLU A 317 -0.29 -19.95 -8.71
N ASP A 318 -0.64 -18.74 -9.20
CA ASP A 318 -0.04 -17.49 -8.75
C ASP A 318 -0.67 -17.01 -7.43
N ALA A 319 -1.98 -17.19 -7.29
CA ALA A 319 -2.71 -16.88 -6.06
C ALA A 319 -2.20 -17.73 -4.89
N VAL A 320 -2.14 -19.05 -5.07
CA VAL A 320 -1.62 -20.01 -4.08
C VAL A 320 -0.16 -19.68 -3.73
N HIS A 321 0.71 -19.48 -4.73
CA HIS A 321 2.12 -19.15 -4.50
C HIS A 321 2.31 -17.86 -3.69
N PHE A 322 1.64 -16.77 -4.09
CA PHE A 322 1.77 -15.48 -3.41
C PHE A 322 1.30 -15.55 -1.96
N HIS A 323 0.12 -16.15 -1.73
CA HIS A 323 -0.43 -16.30 -0.39
C HIS A 323 0.39 -17.25 0.48
N GLN A 324 0.90 -18.37 -0.06
CA GLN A 324 1.70 -19.32 0.70
C GLN A 324 2.97 -18.68 1.27
N MET A 325 3.69 -17.89 0.46
CA MET A 325 4.90 -17.19 0.93
C MET A 325 4.58 -16.18 2.06
N LEU A 326 3.43 -15.50 2.00
CA LEU A 326 2.97 -14.61 3.07
C LEU A 326 2.55 -15.39 4.33
N LYS A 327 1.89 -16.55 4.18
CA LYS A 327 1.52 -17.42 5.30
C LYS A 327 2.74 -18.01 5.98
N ASP A 328 3.70 -18.55 5.23
CA ASP A 328 4.95 -19.11 5.75
C ASP A 328 5.77 -18.07 6.51
N ALA A 329 5.65 -16.79 6.16
CA ALA A 329 6.27 -15.69 6.90
C ALA A 329 5.49 -15.31 8.17
N CYS A 330 4.16 -15.36 8.14
CA CYS A 330 3.30 -15.13 9.32
C CYS A 330 3.44 -16.25 10.38
N ASP A 331 3.39 -17.51 9.94
CA ASP A 331 3.34 -18.70 10.80
C ASP A 331 4.62 -18.90 11.64
N LYS A 332 5.75 -18.28 11.24
CA LYS A 332 6.99 -18.22 12.03
C LYS A 332 6.84 -17.44 13.35
N HIS A 333 5.81 -16.60 13.46
CA HIS A 333 5.58 -15.70 14.59
C HIS A 333 4.26 -15.99 15.28
N ASP A 334 3.16 -16.06 14.51
CA ASP A 334 1.86 -16.50 15.03
C ASP A 334 0.96 -17.05 13.92
N ALA A 335 0.44 -18.26 14.11
CA ALA A 335 -0.56 -18.87 13.23
C ALA A 335 -1.87 -18.05 13.14
N ALA A 336 -2.12 -17.12 14.07
CA ALA A 336 -3.25 -16.19 14.00
C ALA A 336 -3.05 -15.05 12.99
N TYR A 337 -1.81 -14.72 12.61
CA TYR A 337 -1.50 -13.54 11.78
C TYR A 337 -2.07 -13.67 10.37
N TYR A 338 -1.70 -14.69 9.59
CA TYR A 338 -2.17 -14.85 8.22
C TYR A 338 -3.71 -14.83 8.09
N PRO A 339 -4.49 -15.69 8.78
CA PRO A 339 -5.95 -15.71 8.62
C PRO A 339 -6.64 -14.43 9.07
N THR A 340 -6.02 -13.64 9.96
CA THR A 340 -6.57 -12.34 10.40
C THR A 340 -6.23 -11.24 9.40
N TYR A 341 -4.95 -11.10 9.05
CA TYR A 341 -4.46 -10.04 8.16
C TYR A 341 -4.89 -10.25 6.71
N LYS A 342 -5.12 -11.49 6.28
CA LYS A 342 -5.76 -11.79 4.98
C LYS A 342 -7.20 -11.29 4.95
N LYS A 343 -8.01 -11.59 5.97
CA LYS A 343 -9.40 -11.09 6.08
C LYS A 343 -9.47 -9.57 6.20
N TRP A 344 -8.44 -8.93 6.75
CA TRP A 344 -8.33 -7.47 6.77
C TRP A 344 -7.98 -6.93 5.38
N CYS A 345 -7.04 -7.57 4.66
CA CYS A 345 -6.65 -7.23 3.29
C CYS A 345 -7.87 -7.23 2.34
N ASP A 346 -8.67 -8.30 2.37
CA ASP A 346 -9.89 -8.45 1.57
C ASP A 346 -10.89 -7.29 1.82
N LYS A 347 -11.02 -6.84 3.07
CA LYS A 347 -11.91 -5.74 3.47
C LYS A 347 -11.36 -4.37 3.11
N TYR A 348 -10.06 -4.16 3.29
CA TYR A 348 -9.41 -2.86 3.06
C TYR A 348 -9.39 -2.51 1.56
N PHE A 349 -9.04 -3.48 0.71
CA PHE A 349 -8.93 -3.27 -0.74
C PHE A 349 -10.24 -3.50 -1.50
N TYR A 350 -11.39 -3.27 -0.88
CA TYR A 350 -12.71 -3.37 -1.51
C TYR A 350 -13.13 -2.06 -2.20
N LEU A 351 -13.84 -2.14 -3.33
CA LEU A 351 -14.43 -1.00 -4.04
C LEU A 351 -15.97 -1.04 -3.91
N PRO A 352 -16.57 -0.39 -2.89
CA PRO A 352 -18.02 -0.41 -2.66
C PRO A 352 -18.88 -0.04 -3.88
N HIS A 353 -18.45 0.93 -4.69
CA HIS A 353 -19.20 1.37 -5.87
C HIS A 353 -19.08 0.43 -7.09
N ARG A 354 -18.24 -0.62 -7.01
CA ARG A 354 -18.06 -1.66 -8.03
C ARG A 354 -18.54 -3.04 -7.59
N GLY A 355 -18.58 -3.29 -6.27
CA GLY A 355 -18.94 -4.60 -5.72
C GLY A 355 -17.84 -5.65 -5.87
N GLU A 356 -16.58 -5.22 -5.95
CA GLU A 356 -15.41 -6.07 -6.18
C GLU A 356 -14.22 -5.62 -5.34
N THR A 357 -13.28 -6.52 -5.04
CA THR A 357 -11.95 -6.17 -4.53
C THR A 357 -11.04 -5.64 -5.65
N ARG A 358 -10.02 -4.85 -5.28
CA ARG A 358 -8.99 -4.33 -6.20
C ARG A 358 -8.25 -5.47 -6.89
N GLY A 359 -7.93 -6.51 -6.12
CA GLY A 359 -7.18 -7.70 -6.50
C GLY A 359 -7.53 -8.90 -5.62
N ILE A 360 -6.70 -9.94 -5.63
CA ILE A 360 -6.92 -11.20 -4.89
C ILE A 360 -6.40 -11.18 -3.43
N GLY A 361 -6.19 -9.97 -2.91
CA GLY A 361 -5.71 -9.74 -1.54
C GLY A 361 -4.26 -10.16 -1.33
N GLY A 362 -3.96 -10.52 -0.09
CA GLY A 362 -2.64 -10.80 0.45
C GLY A 362 -2.70 -10.73 1.97
N ILE A 363 -1.87 -9.92 2.61
CA ILE A 363 -2.02 -9.56 4.03
C ILE A 363 -2.08 -8.04 4.21
N PHE A 364 -2.81 -7.57 5.23
CA PHE A 364 -2.85 -6.17 5.64
C PHE A 364 -3.00 -6.08 7.16
N PHE A 365 -2.24 -5.19 7.79
CA PHE A 365 -2.35 -4.85 9.20
C PHE A 365 -2.01 -3.37 9.46
N ASP A 366 -2.57 -2.86 10.55
CA ASP A 366 -2.31 -1.55 11.13
C ASP A 366 -2.32 -1.70 12.66
N ASP A 367 -1.86 -0.69 13.38
CA ASP A 367 -1.93 -0.63 14.85
C ASP A 367 -1.39 -1.89 15.56
N LEU A 368 -0.29 -2.45 15.04
CA LEU A 368 0.35 -3.63 15.62
C LEU A 368 1.35 -3.22 16.70
N THR A 369 1.03 -3.60 17.94
CA THR A 369 1.68 -3.22 19.20
C THR A 369 1.70 -4.42 20.14
N THR A 370 2.51 -4.37 21.21
CA THR A 370 2.53 -5.42 22.26
C THR A 370 1.14 -5.77 22.84
N SER A 371 0.19 -4.82 22.81
CA SER A 371 -1.16 -4.94 23.36
C SER A 371 -2.25 -5.21 22.32
N SER A 372 -1.91 -5.37 21.04
CA SER A 372 -2.91 -5.56 19.99
C SER A 372 -3.67 -6.87 20.16
N SER A 373 -4.99 -6.82 19.98
CA SER A 373 -5.93 -7.89 20.36
C SER A 373 -5.64 -9.26 19.73
N ILE A 374 -4.97 -9.29 18.59
CA ILE A 374 -4.53 -10.51 17.89
C ILE A 374 -3.56 -11.37 18.73
N HIS A 375 -2.81 -10.78 19.66
CA HIS A 375 -1.85 -11.51 20.49
C HIS A 375 -2.48 -12.25 21.68
N GLY A 376 -3.73 -11.90 22.05
CA GLY A 376 -4.36 -12.40 23.28
C GLY A 376 -3.46 -12.22 24.50
N ASP A 377 -3.18 -13.31 25.20
CA ASP A 377 -2.33 -13.32 26.40
C ASP A 377 -0.82 -13.31 26.11
N LYS A 378 -0.38 -13.55 24.86
CA LYS A 378 1.05 -13.75 24.52
C LYS A 378 1.91 -12.50 24.72
N LYS A 379 1.34 -11.31 24.45
CA LYS A 379 1.97 -9.98 24.57
C LYS A 379 3.44 -9.94 24.09
N PRO A 380 3.70 -10.22 22.79
CA PRO A 380 5.06 -10.19 22.25
C PRO A 380 5.67 -8.80 22.40
N SER A 381 6.99 -8.77 22.63
CA SER A 381 7.80 -7.55 22.69
C SER A 381 7.80 -6.77 21.37
N ARG A 382 8.22 -5.50 21.43
CA ARG A 382 8.44 -4.66 20.23
C ARG A 382 9.44 -5.31 19.26
N ASP A 383 10.43 -6.04 19.78
CA ASP A 383 11.44 -6.73 18.98
C ASP A 383 10.91 -7.98 18.27
N GLU A 384 10.07 -8.78 18.94
CA GLU A 384 9.39 -9.93 18.31
C GLU A 384 8.42 -9.47 17.21
N ILE A 385 7.69 -8.37 17.42
CA ILE A 385 6.86 -7.75 16.38
C ILE A 385 7.72 -7.23 15.22
N PHE A 386 8.92 -6.71 15.50
CA PHE A 386 9.85 -6.27 14.45
C PHE A 386 10.43 -7.46 13.67
N GLU A 387 10.78 -8.59 14.29
CA GLU A 387 11.15 -9.82 13.57
C GLU A 387 10.01 -10.35 12.67
N PHE A 388 8.74 -10.18 13.08
CA PHE A 388 7.59 -10.43 12.21
C PHE A 388 7.57 -9.48 11.00
N VAL A 389 7.71 -8.17 11.22
CA VAL A 389 7.76 -7.17 10.13
C VAL A 389 8.90 -7.46 9.16
N LYS A 390 10.09 -7.80 9.67
CA LYS A 390 11.22 -8.26 8.85
C LYS A 390 10.83 -9.50 8.03
N SER A 391 10.31 -10.54 8.66
CA SER A 391 9.91 -11.79 7.99
C SER A 391 8.84 -11.60 6.91
N ALA A 392 7.78 -10.86 7.22
CA ALA A 392 6.66 -10.61 6.32
C ALA A 392 7.03 -9.69 5.14
N SER A 393 7.90 -8.70 5.39
CA SER A 393 8.46 -7.85 4.33
C SER A 393 9.45 -8.61 3.44
N SER A 394 10.25 -9.52 4.01
CA SER A 394 11.14 -10.42 3.26
C SER A 394 10.43 -11.37 2.31
N ALA A 395 9.20 -11.78 2.60
CA ALA A 395 8.45 -12.70 1.76
C ALA A 395 8.11 -12.14 0.37
N PHE A 396 8.19 -10.81 0.18
CA PHE A 396 7.70 -10.14 -1.02
C PHE A 396 8.36 -10.59 -2.33
N LEU A 397 9.70 -10.59 -2.42
CA LEU A 397 10.37 -10.96 -3.67
C LEU A 397 10.20 -12.46 -4.00
N PRO A 398 10.34 -13.40 -3.05
CA PRO A 398 9.96 -14.80 -3.25
C PRO A 398 8.49 -14.98 -3.67
N ALA A 399 7.57 -14.18 -3.14
CA ALA A 399 6.16 -14.22 -3.52
C ALA A 399 5.91 -13.67 -4.94
N TYR A 400 6.61 -12.61 -5.35
CA TYR A 400 6.27 -11.84 -6.56
C TYR A 400 7.16 -12.12 -7.77
N LEU A 401 8.49 -12.18 -7.62
CA LEU A 401 9.40 -12.36 -8.78
C LEU A 401 9.14 -13.65 -9.56
N PRO A 402 8.90 -14.83 -8.94
CA PRO A 402 8.57 -16.05 -9.69
C PRO A 402 7.29 -15.93 -10.52
N ILE A 403 6.31 -15.13 -10.06
CA ILE A 403 5.09 -14.86 -10.83
C ILE A 403 5.44 -14.03 -12.06
N VAL A 404 6.14 -12.90 -11.90
CA VAL A 404 6.51 -12.05 -13.05
C VAL A 404 7.40 -12.82 -14.04
N GLN A 405 8.35 -13.63 -13.55
CA GLN A 405 9.17 -14.52 -14.38
C GLN A 405 8.31 -15.46 -15.26
N ARG A 406 7.28 -16.12 -14.70
CA ARG A 406 6.36 -16.99 -15.45
C ARG A 406 5.49 -16.26 -16.47
N ARG A 407 5.14 -14.99 -16.21
CA ARG A 407 4.08 -14.27 -16.96
C ARG A 407 4.60 -13.24 -17.97
N HIS A 408 5.74 -12.60 -17.74
CA HIS A 408 6.14 -11.42 -18.54
C HIS A 408 6.43 -11.69 -20.02
N THR A 409 6.81 -12.91 -20.40
CA THR A 409 7.06 -13.32 -21.79
C THR A 409 5.84 -13.90 -22.50
N GLN A 410 4.69 -14.03 -21.82
CA GLN A 410 3.49 -14.63 -22.41
C GLN A 410 2.91 -13.72 -23.49
N LYS A 411 2.61 -14.27 -24.67
CA LYS A 411 2.00 -13.48 -25.76
C LYS A 411 0.64 -12.96 -25.32
N TYR A 412 0.34 -11.73 -25.70
CA TYR A 412 -0.96 -11.09 -25.50
C TYR A 412 -1.40 -10.36 -26.76
N ASP A 413 -2.69 -10.02 -26.82
CA ASP A 413 -3.29 -9.25 -27.91
C ASP A 413 -3.84 -7.89 -27.42
N ASP A 414 -4.35 -7.09 -28.35
CA ASP A 414 -4.91 -5.77 -28.06
C ASP A 414 -6.15 -5.83 -27.13
N LEU A 415 -6.88 -6.94 -27.11
CA LEU A 415 -8.04 -7.13 -26.23
C LEU A 415 -7.57 -7.33 -24.78
N GLN A 416 -6.53 -8.15 -24.60
CA GLN A 416 -5.89 -8.39 -23.31
C GLN A 416 -5.21 -7.13 -22.75
N ARG A 417 -4.54 -6.35 -23.62
CA ARG A 417 -4.00 -5.04 -23.25
C ARG A 417 -5.11 -4.05 -22.91
N ARG A 418 -6.19 -3.99 -23.69
CA ARG A 418 -7.37 -3.15 -23.39
C ARG A 418 -7.99 -3.51 -22.03
N TRP A 419 -8.10 -4.79 -21.70
CA TRP A 419 -8.59 -5.25 -20.41
C TRP A 419 -7.68 -4.84 -19.24
N GLN A 420 -6.37 -5.04 -19.37
CA GLN A 420 -5.39 -4.56 -18.39
C GLN A 420 -5.55 -3.05 -18.11
N LEU A 421 -5.75 -2.23 -19.14
CA LEU A 421 -5.97 -0.79 -18.96
C LEU A 421 -7.29 -0.48 -18.23
N VAL A 422 -8.34 -1.28 -18.43
CA VAL A 422 -9.61 -1.17 -17.67
C VAL A 422 -9.44 -1.60 -16.21
N ARG A 423 -8.72 -2.70 -15.93
CA ARG A 423 -8.38 -3.12 -14.55
C ARG A 423 -7.50 -2.10 -13.84
N ARG A 424 -6.54 -1.48 -14.54
CA ARG A 424 -5.78 -0.33 -14.03
C ARG A 424 -6.66 0.89 -13.71
N GLY A 425 -7.74 1.09 -14.45
CA GLY A 425 -8.77 2.08 -14.09
C GLY A 425 -9.38 1.83 -12.69
N ARG A 426 -9.64 0.57 -12.32
CA ARG A 426 -10.07 0.19 -10.96
C ARG A 426 -9.01 0.44 -9.90
N TYR A 427 -7.75 0.21 -10.23
CA TYR A 427 -6.64 0.52 -9.33
C TYR A 427 -6.56 2.02 -9.01
N VAL A 428 -6.71 2.88 -10.02
CA VAL A 428 -6.80 4.34 -9.85
C VAL A 428 -8.06 4.75 -9.06
N GLU A 429 -9.22 4.16 -9.36
CA GLU A 429 -10.46 4.38 -8.61
C GLU A 429 -10.28 4.09 -7.11
N PHE A 430 -9.62 2.98 -6.75
CA PHE A 430 -9.34 2.67 -5.34
C PHE A 430 -8.40 3.69 -4.70
N ASN A 431 -7.25 3.96 -5.31
CA ASN A 431 -6.23 4.82 -4.70
C ASN A 431 -6.73 6.26 -4.51
N LEU A 432 -7.56 6.79 -5.41
CA LEU A 432 -8.06 8.17 -5.30
C LEU A 432 -9.32 8.32 -4.43
N LEU A 433 -10.13 7.28 -4.27
CA LEU A 433 -11.40 7.36 -3.53
C LEU A 433 -11.32 6.78 -2.11
N TYR A 434 -10.55 5.71 -1.91
CA TYR A 434 -10.63 4.86 -0.70
C TYR A 434 -9.31 4.70 0.04
N ASP A 435 -8.16 4.75 -0.63
CA ASP A 435 -6.88 4.57 0.07
C ASP A 435 -6.61 5.69 1.07
N ARG A 436 -6.53 5.32 2.36
CA ARG A 436 -6.25 6.25 3.46
C ARG A 436 -4.88 6.92 3.29
N GLY A 437 -3.87 6.19 2.82
CA GLY A 437 -2.51 6.69 2.65
C GLY A 437 -2.41 7.81 1.61
N THR A 438 -2.94 7.56 0.40
CA THR A 438 -3.01 8.53 -0.69
C THR A 438 -3.81 9.77 -0.29
N LYS A 439 -5.00 9.57 0.29
CA LYS A 439 -5.87 10.67 0.72
C LYS A 439 -5.23 11.51 1.83
N PHE A 440 -4.58 10.90 2.81
CA PHE A 440 -3.85 11.62 3.86
C PHE A 440 -2.67 12.40 3.28
N GLY A 441 -1.84 11.74 2.46
CA GLY A 441 -0.66 12.36 1.84
C GLY A 441 -0.99 13.60 1.00
N LEU A 442 -2.04 13.57 0.19
CA LEU A 442 -2.45 14.70 -0.65
C LEU A 442 -3.03 15.89 0.15
N ASN A 443 -3.51 15.65 1.38
CA ASN A 443 -4.05 16.70 2.26
C ASN A 443 -2.99 17.31 3.20
N ILE A 444 -1.76 16.78 3.24
CA ILE A 444 -0.67 17.37 4.02
C ILE A 444 0.02 18.49 3.23
N PRO A 445 0.06 19.75 3.73
CA PRO A 445 0.81 20.83 3.10
C PRO A 445 2.29 20.48 2.97
N GLY A 446 2.86 20.66 1.77
CA GLY A 446 4.28 20.39 1.50
C GLY A 446 4.65 18.91 1.35
N ALA A 447 3.68 18.00 1.27
CA ALA A 447 3.96 16.61 0.88
C ALA A 447 4.43 16.51 -0.59
N ARG A 448 5.37 15.59 -0.87
CA ARG A 448 5.90 15.35 -2.22
C ARG A 448 4.86 14.58 -3.05
N VAL A 449 3.95 15.31 -3.71
CA VAL A 449 2.84 14.78 -4.52
C VAL A 449 3.31 13.70 -5.51
N GLU A 450 4.43 13.90 -6.18
CA GLU A 450 5.04 12.93 -7.10
C GLU A 450 5.39 11.58 -6.45
N SER A 451 5.77 11.55 -5.16
CA SER A 451 6.01 10.29 -4.43
C SER A 451 4.71 9.57 -4.04
N ILE A 452 3.60 10.31 -3.90
CA ILE A 452 2.28 9.75 -3.57
C ILE A 452 1.62 9.18 -4.84
N LEU A 453 1.64 9.96 -5.93
CA LEU A 453 1.07 9.58 -7.22
C LEU A 453 1.97 8.65 -8.05
N MET A 454 3.18 8.32 -7.57
CA MET A 454 3.98 7.19 -8.04
C MET A 454 3.12 5.92 -8.18
N SER A 455 2.21 5.71 -7.23
CA SER A 455 1.29 4.56 -7.17
C SER A 455 0.30 4.44 -8.34
N LEU A 456 0.16 5.47 -9.18
CA LEU A 456 -0.73 5.41 -10.35
C LEU A 456 0.01 4.83 -11.58
N PRO A 457 -0.62 3.95 -12.38
CA PRO A 457 -0.03 3.45 -13.63
C PRO A 457 0.10 4.57 -14.67
N GLU A 458 1.04 4.43 -15.60
CA GLU A 458 1.25 5.40 -16.71
C GLU A 458 0.01 5.54 -17.60
N VAL A 459 -0.69 4.42 -17.84
CA VAL A 459 -1.89 4.37 -18.67
C VAL A 459 -2.96 3.53 -17.97
N ALA A 460 -4.16 4.08 -17.90
CA ALA A 460 -5.39 3.46 -17.45
C ALA A 460 -6.55 3.87 -18.39
N ARG A 461 -7.65 3.14 -18.36
CA ARG A 461 -8.77 3.33 -19.31
C ARG A 461 -10.12 3.19 -18.62
N TRP A 462 -11.03 4.08 -18.96
CA TRP A 462 -12.44 4.01 -18.57
C TRP A 462 -13.31 3.89 -19.82
N GLU A 463 -14.28 3.00 -19.76
CA GLU A 463 -15.24 2.75 -20.83
C GLU A 463 -16.65 2.70 -20.25
N TYR A 464 -17.57 3.43 -20.86
CA TYR A 464 -18.98 3.35 -20.50
C TYR A 464 -19.54 1.99 -20.95
N MET A 465 -20.09 1.23 -20.00
CA MET A 465 -20.67 -0.10 -20.23
C MET A 465 -19.76 -1.04 -21.06
N THR A 466 -18.50 -1.19 -20.65
CA THR A 466 -17.59 -2.13 -21.33
C THR A 466 -18.14 -3.55 -21.35
N PRO A 467 -18.06 -4.28 -22.48
CA PRO A 467 -18.47 -5.69 -22.56
C PRO A 467 -17.41 -6.64 -21.97
N LEU A 468 -16.21 -6.16 -21.63
CA LEU A 468 -15.14 -6.98 -21.06
C LEU A 468 -15.46 -7.35 -19.60
N GLY A 469 -15.36 -8.65 -19.27
CA GLY A 469 -15.72 -9.16 -17.95
C GLY A 469 -17.23 -9.14 -17.65
N ALA A 470 -18.07 -9.03 -18.69
CA ALA A 470 -19.51 -9.11 -18.55
C ALA A 470 -19.95 -10.51 -18.12
N GLN A 471 -21.01 -10.57 -17.30
CA GLN A 471 -21.55 -11.83 -16.80
C GLN A 471 -22.19 -12.66 -17.94
N GLY A 472 -21.90 -13.96 -17.98
CA GLY A 472 -22.38 -14.89 -19.01
C GLY A 472 -21.59 -14.82 -20.33
N SER A 473 -20.43 -14.17 -20.35
CA SER A 473 -19.54 -14.11 -21.51
C SER A 473 -18.65 -15.36 -21.66
N GLY A 474 -18.37 -16.05 -20.56
CA GLY A 474 -17.51 -17.24 -20.52
C GLY A 474 -16.03 -16.94 -20.77
N THR A 475 -15.59 -15.69 -20.63
CA THR A 475 -14.21 -15.28 -20.90
C THR A 475 -13.35 -15.21 -19.63
N ARG A 476 -12.02 -15.13 -19.80
CA ARG A 476 -11.07 -15.02 -18.67
C ARG A 476 -11.16 -13.70 -17.91
N GLU A 477 -11.71 -12.66 -18.55
CA GLU A 477 -12.05 -11.40 -17.90
C GLU A 477 -13.21 -11.60 -16.91
N GLU A 478 -14.22 -12.40 -17.26
CA GLU A 478 -15.34 -12.73 -16.37
C GLU A 478 -14.89 -13.63 -15.21
N GLU A 479 -14.03 -14.61 -15.49
CA GLU A 479 -13.37 -15.45 -14.47
C GLU A 479 -12.74 -14.60 -13.36
N LEU A 480 -11.93 -13.59 -13.73
CA LEU A 480 -11.35 -12.67 -12.76
C LEU A 480 -12.45 -11.87 -12.02
N ILE A 481 -13.44 -11.31 -12.72
CA ILE A 481 -14.50 -10.52 -12.08
C ILE A 481 -15.30 -11.34 -11.07
N ASN A 482 -15.52 -12.62 -11.33
CA ASN A 482 -16.19 -13.52 -10.39
C ASN A 482 -15.31 -13.77 -9.15
N VAL A 483 -14.00 -13.98 -9.34
CA VAL A 483 -13.03 -14.07 -8.22
C VAL A 483 -13.00 -12.79 -7.38
N LEU A 484 -13.04 -11.61 -7.98
CA LEU A 484 -12.97 -10.34 -7.25
C LEU A 484 -14.27 -9.96 -6.52
N LYS A 485 -15.41 -10.59 -6.84
CA LYS A 485 -16.70 -10.37 -6.15
C LYS A 485 -16.83 -11.15 -4.84
N THR A 486 -15.99 -12.15 -4.61
CA THR A 486 -16.06 -13.04 -3.43
C THR A 486 -14.72 -13.14 -2.73
N THR A 487 -14.75 -13.41 -1.41
CA THR A 487 -13.52 -13.70 -0.67
C THR A 487 -13.23 -15.20 -0.78
N HIS A 488 -12.01 -15.54 -1.22
CA HIS A 488 -11.57 -16.92 -1.43
C HIS A 488 -10.49 -17.29 -0.41
N ASP A 489 -10.52 -18.50 0.15
CA ASP A 489 -9.34 -19.02 0.85
C ASP A 489 -8.40 -19.66 -0.17
N TRP A 490 -7.16 -19.18 -0.22
CA TRP A 490 -6.18 -19.58 -1.23
C TRP A 490 -5.28 -20.71 -0.76
N ILE A 491 -5.30 -21.03 0.54
CA ILE A 491 -4.51 -22.08 1.17
C ILE A 491 -5.47 -23.02 1.89
N LYS A 492 -5.22 -24.32 1.79
CA LYS A 492 -6.07 -25.38 2.36
C LYS A 492 -5.46 -25.95 3.63
#